data_AF-A0A136LT54-F1
#
_entry.id   AF-A0A136LT54-F1
#
_cell.length_a   1.000
_cell.length_b   1.000
_cell.length_c   1.000
_cell.angle_alpha   90.00
_cell.angle_beta   90.00
_cell.angle_gamma   90.00
#
_symmetry.space_group_name_H-M   'P 1'
#
loop_
_entity.id
_entity.type
_entity.pdbx_description
1 polymer ?
#
loop_
_entity_poly.entity_id
_entity_poly.type
_entity_poly.pdbx_seq_one_letter_code
_entity_poly.pdbx_strand_id
1 'polypeptide(L)'
;MKQSRRSFFGWVGVILVAIALVVLLLAAGRALALLLQQSIAAINFPYQLNYGEGPLLDQTVRLLQGVSLYRLDVPPYTIENYPPVFMLAQVPWVSAFGASYYYGRITSLVSILVSALFLGLIAHTITKSRAAAVVSAALLPAFPYIFHWSALARIDSLALAFSVVGLWVAVRWPKSTWSAVWAALILALAVFTRQTYLLAAPLAAFTYRWAVGGTAPAFKFAVILGGLVLGVFSLILVATNGGFWFHLITANVNALDSNLISVYADEVARTLTALLIMALIYLLGGWMRARSRRAWWLVAPICWAG
;
A
#
# COMPACT_ATOMS: atom_id res chain seq x y z
N MET A 1 31.38 22.90 -36.97
CA MET A 1 31.86 21.88 -36.01
C MET A 1 31.20 21.89 -34.62
N LYS A 2 30.65 23.01 -34.09
CA LYS A 2 29.95 23.02 -32.78
C LYS A 2 28.54 22.39 -32.80
N GLN A 3 27.87 22.38 -33.95
CA GLN A 3 26.48 21.91 -34.09
C GLN A 3 26.37 20.37 -34.18
N SER A 4 27.37 19.67 -34.74
CA SER A 4 27.39 18.19 -34.79
C SER A 4 27.82 17.53 -33.48
N ARG A 5 28.62 18.21 -32.64
CA ARG A 5 28.96 17.71 -31.30
C ARG A 5 27.73 17.72 -30.36
N ARG A 6 26.86 18.73 -30.45
CA ARG A 6 25.61 18.76 -29.67
C ARG A 6 24.64 17.63 -30.03
N SER A 7 24.62 17.17 -31.29
CA SER A 7 23.81 16.01 -31.67
C SER A 7 24.41 14.69 -31.19
N PHE A 8 25.73 14.50 -31.32
CA PHE A 8 26.41 13.27 -30.87
C PHE A 8 26.25 13.02 -29.36
N PHE A 9 26.51 14.03 -28.51
CA PHE A 9 26.30 13.90 -27.07
C PHE A 9 24.82 13.72 -26.70
N GLY A 10 23.89 14.25 -27.51
CA GLY A 10 22.46 14.01 -27.36
C GLY A 10 22.06 12.56 -27.66
N TRP A 11 22.56 11.99 -28.77
CA TRP A 11 22.29 10.60 -29.15
C TRP A 11 22.89 9.60 -28.17
N VAL A 12 24.13 9.82 -27.72
CA VAL A 12 24.76 8.98 -26.68
C VAL A 12 23.92 9.00 -25.40
N GLY A 13 23.44 10.17 -24.95
CA GLY A 13 22.57 10.28 -23.78
C GLY A 13 21.25 9.52 -23.94
N VAL A 14 20.59 9.63 -25.10
CA VAL A 14 19.35 8.89 -25.39
C VAL A 14 19.57 7.39 -25.39
N ILE A 15 20.66 6.92 -26.01
CA ILE A 15 21.03 5.49 -26.05
C ILE A 15 21.30 4.97 -24.63
N LEU A 16 22.06 5.72 -23.82
CA LEU A 16 22.34 5.32 -22.44
C LEU A 16 21.07 5.23 -21.59
N VAL A 17 20.14 6.18 -21.72
CA VAL A 17 18.84 6.13 -21.02
C VAL A 17 18.00 4.94 -21.51
N ALA A 18 17.99 4.66 -22.81
CA ALA A 18 17.27 3.51 -23.36
C ALA A 18 17.83 2.19 -22.83
N ILE A 19 19.16 2.03 -22.82
CA ILE A 19 19.84 0.85 -22.26
C ILE A 19 19.51 0.72 -20.77
N ALA A 20 19.63 1.80 -19.99
CA ALA A 20 19.30 1.79 -18.57
C ALA A 20 17.84 1.39 -18.30
N LEU A 21 16.90 1.89 -19.10
CA LEU A 21 15.49 1.49 -19.02
C LEU A 21 15.29 0.01 -19.36
N VAL A 22 15.93 -0.50 -20.42
CA VAL A 22 15.84 -1.93 -20.77
C VAL A 22 16.39 -2.80 -19.65
N VAL A 23 17.57 -2.48 -19.12
CA VAL A 23 18.18 -3.22 -18.00
C VAL A 23 17.28 -3.20 -16.76
N LEU A 24 16.73 -2.03 -16.42
CA LEU A 24 15.78 -1.89 -15.31
C LEU A 24 14.54 -2.75 -15.50
N LEU A 25 13.95 -2.75 -16.71
CA LEU A 25 12.77 -3.54 -17.01
C LEU A 25 13.05 -5.04 -17.01
N LEU A 26 14.23 -5.47 -17.48
CA LEU A 26 14.65 -6.87 -17.39
C LEU A 26 14.85 -7.31 -15.93
N ALA A 27 15.50 -6.49 -15.11
CA ALA A 27 15.68 -6.76 -13.69
C ALA A 27 14.34 -6.83 -12.95
N ALA A 28 13.44 -5.87 -13.18
CA ALA A 28 12.11 -5.86 -12.59
C ALA A 28 11.22 -7.01 -13.10
N GLY A 29 11.35 -7.37 -14.38
CA GLY A 29 10.68 -8.54 -14.95
C GLY A 29 11.13 -9.85 -14.30
N ARG A 30 12.44 -10.00 -14.05
CA ARG A 30 12.98 -11.13 -13.28
C ARG A 30 12.46 -11.14 -11.85
N ALA A 31 12.42 -9.99 -11.17
CA ALA A 31 11.89 -9.91 -9.81
C ALA A 31 10.40 -10.28 -9.75
N LEU A 32 9.60 -9.80 -10.70
CA LEU A 32 8.19 -10.21 -10.83
C LEU A 32 8.04 -11.71 -11.08
N ALA A 33 8.86 -12.30 -11.96
CA ALA A 33 8.83 -13.73 -12.21
C ALA A 33 9.15 -14.54 -10.95
N LEU A 34 10.18 -14.14 -10.19
CA LEU A 34 10.53 -14.78 -8.92
C LEU A 34 9.39 -14.63 -7.90
N LEU A 35 8.80 -13.44 -7.78
CA LEU A 35 7.67 -13.19 -6.89
C LEU A 35 6.51 -14.12 -7.23
N LEU A 36 6.12 -14.21 -8.50
CA LEU A 36 5.05 -15.09 -8.96
C LEU A 36 5.35 -16.55 -8.67
N GLN A 37 6.57 -17.01 -8.95
CA GLN A 37 6.99 -18.39 -8.64
C GLN A 37 6.87 -18.69 -7.15
N GLN A 38 7.38 -17.81 -6.30
CA GLN A 38 7.30 -17.96 -4.85
C GLN A 38 5.85 -17.94 -4.36
N SER A 39 5.04 -16.97 -4.81
CA SER A 39 3.63 -16.88 -4.40
C SER A 39 2.83 -18.08 -4.87
N ILE A 40 3.05 -18.60 -6.07
CA ILE A 40 2.38 -19.82 -6.55
C ILE A 40 2.79 -21.03 -5.71
N ALA A 41 4.08 -21.18 -5.40
CA ALA A 41 4.56 -22.24 -4.52
C ALA A 41 3.92 -22.13 -3.11
N ALA A 42 3.84 -20.91 -2.58
CA ALA A 42 3.20 -20.64 -1.29
C ALA A 42 1.69 -20.94 -1.32
N ILE A 43 0.97 -20.51 -2.36
CA ILE A 43 -0.48 -20.76 -2.49
C ILE A 43 -0.78 -22.27 -2.52
N ASN A 44 0.05 -23.06 -3.20
CA ASN A 44 -0.12 -24.50 -3.31
C ASN A 44 0.36 -25.28 -2.07
N PHE A 45 1.06 -24.64 -1.14
CA PHE A 45 1.52 -25.29 0.08
C PHE A 45 0.42 -25.22 1.15
N PRO A 46 -0.16 -26.34 1.61
CA PRO A 46 -1.37 -26.31 2.44
C PRO A 46 -1.12 -25.91 3.90
N TYR A 47 0.12 -25.90 4.36
CA TYR A 47 0.46 -25.62 5.76
C TYR A 47 0.90 -24.17 5.97
N GLN A 48 0.94 -23.77 7.24
CA GLN A 48 1.38 -22.46 7.66
C GLN A 48 2.84 -22.21 7.25
N LEU A 49 3.11 -21.08 6.61
CA LEU A 49 4.46 -20.62 6.25
C LEU A 49 4.98 -19.57 7.23
N ASN A 50 4.06 -18.82 7.86
CA ASN A 50 4.39 -17.79 8.83
C ASN A 50 3.42 -17.81 10.01
N TYR A 51 3.94 -17.56 11.22
CA TYR A 51 3.17 -17.57 12.47
C TYR A 51 1.93 -16.65 12.42
N GLY A 52 1.96 -15.57 11.64
CA GLY A 52 0.86 -14.61 11.51
C GLY A 52 -0.33 -15.10 10.69
N GLU A 53 -0.20 -16.16 9.88
CA GLU A 53 -1.29 -16.65 9.04
C GLU A 53 -2.36 -17.41 9.84
N GLY A 54 -1.95 -18.20 10.83
CA GLY A 54 -2.84 -19.01 11.66
C GLY A 54 -3.89 -18.18 12.41
N PRO A 55 -3.49 -17.15 13.17
CA PRO A 55 -4.43 -16.27 13.88
C PRO A 55 -5.44 -15.59 12.95
N LEU A 56 -5.03 -15.18 11.75
CA LEU A 56 -5.92 -14.54 10.78
C LEU A 56 -6.97 -15.52 10.23
N LEU A 57 -6.57 -16.76 9.93
CA LEU A 57 -7.50 -17.80 9.49
C LEU A 57 -8.49 -18.18 10.61
N ASP A 58 -8.00 -18.31 11.85
CA ASP A 58 -8.84 -18.55 13.03
C ASP A 58 -9.90 -17.44 13.21
N GLN A 59 -9.50 -16.17 13.12
CA GLN A 59 -10.42 -15.03 13.18
C GLN A 59 -11.47 -15.10 12.06
N THR A 60 -11.10 -15.49 10.84
CA THR A 60 -12.07 -15.71 9.75
C THR A 60 -13.06 -16.83 10.08
N VAL A 61 -12.59 -17.96 10.64
CA VAL A 61 -13.46 -19.07 11.04
C VAL A 61 -14.42 -18.66 12.17
N ARG A 62 -13.93 -17.90 13.15
CA ARG A 62 -14.77 -17.37 14.24
C ARG A 62 -15.84 -16.40 13.73
N LEU A 63 -15.47 -15.50 12.81
CA LEU A 63 -16.42 -14.62 12.14
C LEU A 63 -17.51 -15.41 11.39
N LEU A 64 -17.13 -16.48 10.68
CA LEU A 64 -18.08 -17.37 9.99
C LEU A 64 -19.06 -18.04 10.97
N GLN A 65 -18.59 -18.38 12.18
CA GLN A 65 -19.40 -18.97 13.25
C GLN A 65 -20.25 -17.95 14.03
N GLY A 66 -20.18 -16.66 13.68
CA GLY A 66 -20.87 -15.59 14.41
C GLY A 66 -20.24 -15.28 15.78
N VAL A 67 -19.02 -15.77 16.03
CA VAL A 67 -18.26 -15.45 17.23
C VAL A 67 -17.63 -14.07 17.06
N SER A 68 -18.01 -13.13 17.93
CA SER A 68 -17.44 -11.78 17.91
C SER A 68 -15.93 -11.80 18.09
N LEU A 69 -15.26 -10.97 17.29
CA LEU A 69 -13.89 -10.57 17.48
C LEU A 69 -13.75 -9.58 18.65
N TYR A 70 -12.51 -9.35 19.08
CA TYR A 70 -12.04 -8.38 20.06
C TYR A 70 -12.58 -8.61 21.48
N ARG A 71 -12.49 -9.85 21.95
CA ARG A 71 -12.97 -10.24 23.27
C ARG A 71 -11.95 -11.09 24.03
N LEU A 72 -11.90 -10.90 25.34
CA LEU A 72 -11.01 -11.60 26.28
C LEU A 72 -11.77 -12.25 27.45
N ASP A 73 -13.10 -12.24 27.40
CA ASP A 73 -13.96 -12.89 28.39
C ASP A 73 -14.08 -14.40 28.17
N VAL A 74 -13.72 -14.89 26.97
CA VAL A 74 -13.76 -16.30 26.60
C VAL A 74 -12.45 -16.76 25.95
N PRO A 75 -12.06 -18.05 26.10
CA PRO A 75 -10.94 -18.62 25.36
C PRO A 75 -11.11 -18.42 23.84
N PRO A 76 -10.02 -18.22 23.07
CA PRO A 76 -8.62 -18.48 23.42
C PRO A 76 -7.85 -17.30 24.07
N TYR A 77 -8.51 -16.25 24.55
CA TYR A 77 -7.85 -15.09 25.20
C TYR A 77 -6.72 -14.45 24.36
N THR A 78 -6.93 -14.36 23.05
CA THR A 78 -5.92 -13.86 22.10
C THR A 78 -6.10 -12.38 21.79
N ILE A 79 -5.00 -11.64 21.64
CA ILE A 79 -5.03 -10.27 21.13
C ILE A 79 -5.17 -10.25 19.62
N GLU A 80 -6.29 -9.75 19.14
CA GLU A 80 -6.57 -9.51 17.73
C GLU A 80 -6.13 -8.11 17.31
N ASN A 81 -4.93 -8.00 16.74
CA ASN A 81 -4.25 -6.73 16.50
C ASN A 81 -4.66 -5.99 15.21
N TYR A 82 -5.64 -6.51 14.48
CA TYR A 82 -5.99 -6.02 13.15
C TYR A 82 -7.49 -5.81 12.97
N PRO A 83 -7.91 -4.77 12.23
CA PRO A 83 -9.31 -4.56 11.89
C PRO A 83 -9.83 -5.58 10.85
N PRO A 84 -11.17 -5.76 10.75
CA PRO A 84 -11.75 -7.02 10.31
C PRO A 84 -11.80 -7.25 8.79
N VAL A 85 -11.44 -6.27 7.95
CA VAL A 85 -11.71 -6.32 6.50
C VAL A 85 -11.02 -7.50 5.81
N PHE A 86 -9.76 -7.80 6.16
CA PHE A 86 -9.04 -8.93 5.56
C PHE A 86 -9.68 -10.28 5.91
N MET A 87 -10.13 -10.43 7.16
CA MET A 87 -10.77 -11.66 7.63
C MET A 87 -12.14 -11.82 6.99
N LEU A 88 -12.93 -10.73 6.92
CA LEU A 88 -14.24 -10.69 6.28
C LEU A 88 -14.16 -11.00 4.77
N ALA A 89 -13.13 -10.53 4.08
CA ALA A 89 -12.92 -10.82 2.65
C ALA A 89 -12.73 -12.32 2.37
N GLN A 90 -12.29 -13.10 3.36
CA GLN A 90 -12.08 -14.54 3.26
C GLN A 90 -13.31 -15.37 3.64
N VAL A 91 -14.25 -14.81 4.42
CA VAL A 91 -15.43 -15.54 4.95
C VAL A 91 -16.23 -16.28 3.86
N PRO A 92 -16.57 -15.68 2.69
CA PRO A 92 -17.35 -16.38 1.67
C PRO A 92 -16.64 -17.62 1.13
N TRP A 93 -15.32 -17.57 1.02
CA TRP A 93 -14.51 -18.66 0.48
C TRP A 93 -14.35 -19.78 1.49
N VAL A 94 -14.08 -19.44 2.76
CA VAL A 94 -14.00 -20.41 3.86
C VAL A 94 -15.34 -21.10 4.09
N SER A 95 -16.45 -20.37 3.94
CA SER A 95 -17.81 -20.94 4.01
C SER A 95 -18.06 -21.98 2.91
N ALA A 96 -17.66 -21.68 1.67
CA ALA A 96 -17.94 -22.53 0.52
C ALA A 96 -17.00 -23.75 0.40
N PHE A 97 -15.75 -23.63 0.85
CA PHE A 97 -14.69 -24.59 0.54
C PHE A 97 -13.87 -25.07 1.75
N GLY A 98 -14.19 -24.56 2.95
CA GLY A 98 -13.48 -24.90 4.19
C GLY A 98 -12.29 -24.00 4.50
N ALA A 99 -11.75 -24.13 5.71
CA ALA A 99 -10.63 -23.32 6.19
C ALA A 99 -9.34 -23.67 5.44
N SER A 100 -8.71 -22.67 4.83
CA SER A 100 -7.46 -22.83 4.07
C SER A 100 -6.71 -21.51 3.97
N TYR A 101 -5.37 -21.57 3.99
CA TYR A 101 -4.51 -20.41 3.74
C TYR A 101 -4.54 -19.93 2.28
N TYR A 102 -5.08 -20.76 1.37
CA TYR A 102 -5.14 -20.51 -0.07
C TYR A 102 -5.76 -19.14 -0.41
N TYR A 103 -6.92 -18.82 0.19
CA TYR A 103 -7.65 -17.58 -0.11
C TYR A 103 -6.88 -16.33 0.33
N GLY A 104 -6.35 -16.34 1.56
CA GLY A 104 -5.56 -15.23 2.07
C GLY A 104 -4.29 -14.99 1.24
N ARG A 105 -3.60 -16.04 0.81
CA ARG A 105 -2.39 -15.94 -0.04
C ARG A 105 -2.71 -15.41 -1.44
N ILE A 106 -3.82 -15.86 -2.05
CA ILE A 106 -4.29 -15.30 -3.33
C ILE A 106 -4.67 -13.83 -3.16
N THR A 107 -5.39 -13.47 -2.10
CA THR A 107 -5.73 -12.08 -1.81
C THR A 107 -4.47 -11.23 -1.71
N SER A 108 -3.44 -11.69 -1.01
CA SER A 108 -2.16 -10.98 -0.93
C SER A 108 -1.50 -10.79 -2.29
N LEU A 109 -1.36 -11.86 -3.08
CA LEU A 109 -0.74 -11.80 -4.40
C LEU A 109 -1.48 -10.84 -5.34
N VAL A 110 -2.79 -11.02 -5.47
CA VAL A 110 -3.64 -10.15 -6.31
C VAL A 110 -3.54 -8.70 -5.86
N SER A 111 -3.54 -8.47 -4.55
CA SER A 111 -3.43 -7.12 -4.00
C SER A 111 -2.10 -6.43 -4.36
N ILE A 112 -0.98 -7.15 -4.40
CA ILE A 112 0.30 -6.58 -4.84
C ILE A 112 0.31 -6.27 -6.34
N LEU A 113 -0.28 -7.14 -7.17
CA LEU A 113 -0.39 -6.88 -8.61
C LEU A 113 -1.29 -5.68 -8.90
N VAL A 114 -2.42 -5.57 -8.20
CA VAL A 114 -3.28 -4.38 -8.22
C VAL A 114 -2.50 -3.16 -7.75
N SER A 115 -1.75 -3.27 -6.67
CA SER A 115 -0.96 -2.14 -6.15
C SER A 115 0.06 -1.64 -7.17
N ALA A 116 0.80 -2.55 -7.81
CA ALA A 116 1.76 -2.23 -8.85
C ALA A 116 1.09 -1.51 -10.04
N LEU A 117 -0.04 -2.05 -10.52
CA LEU A 117 -0.81 -1.44 -11.60
C LEU A 117 -1.22 0.00 -11.24
N PHE A 118 -1.82 0.20 -10.07
CA PHE A 118 -2.34 1.51 -9.68
C PHE A 118 -1.24 2.53 -9.36
N LEU A 119 -0.07 2.11 -8.86
CA LEU A 119 1.12 2.97 -8.79
C LEU A 119 1.54 3.45 -10.19
N GLY A 120 1.55 2.55 -11.19
CA GLY A 120 1.78 2.91 -12.58
C GLY A 120 0.74 3.89 -13.13
N LEU A 121 -0.55 3.67 -12.82
CA LEU A 121 -1.64 4.56 -13.24
C LEU A 121 -1.56 5.95 -12.56
N ILE A 122 -1.14 6.03 -11.29
CA ILE A 122 -0.87 7.31 -10.60
C ILE A 122 0.25 8.04 -11.32
N ALA A 123 1.38 7.36 -11.55
CA ALA A 123 2.53 7.94 -12.25
C ALA A 123 2.15 8.42 -13.66
N HIS A 124 1.36 7.64 -14.40
CA HIS A 124 0.83 8.06 -15.71
C HIS A 124 -0.09 9.27 -15.59
N THR A 125 -0.97 9.30 -14.59
CA THR A 125 -1.94 10.38 -14.41
C THR A 125 -1.25 11.73 -14.20
N ILE A 126 -0.17 11.74 -13.42
CA ILE A 126 0.62 12.94 -13.09
C ILE A 126 1.56 13.32 -14.24
N THR A 127 2.32 12.36 -14.77
CA THR A 127 3.41 12.63 -15.72
C THR A 127 2.95 12.65 -17.17
N LYS A 128 1.88 11.91 -17.50
CA LYS A 128 1.46 11.53 -18.87
C LYS A 128 2.47 10.68 -19.64
N SER A 129 3.49 10.13 -18.97
CA SER A 129 4.49 9.27 -19.58
C SER A 129 4.12 7.80 -19.40
N ARG A 130 4.25 6.99 -20.46
CA ARG A 130 4.13 5.53 -20.38
C ARG A 130 5.34 4.90 -19.71
N ALA A 131 6.55 5.41 -19.98
CA ALA A 131 7.76 4.92 -19.35
C ALA A 131 7.72 5.09 -17.83
N ALA A 132 7.29 6.26 -17.34
CA ALA A 132 7.12 6.48 -15.90
C ALA A 132 6.09 5.53 -15.29
N ALA A 133 4.99 5.26 -15.99
CA ALA A 133 3.97 4.32 -15.53
C ALA A 133 4.51 2.90 -15.38
N VAL A 134 5.20 2.39 -16.41
CA VAL A 134 5.78 1.05 -16.40
C VAL A 134 6.86 0.93 -15.32
N VAL A 135 7.75 1.93 -15.21
CA VAL A 135 8.80 1.93 -14.18
C VAL A 135 8.17 1.94 -12.78
N SER A 136 7.20 2.82 -12.51
CA SER A 136 6.54 2.86 -11.19
C SER A 136 5.82 1.56 -10.83
N ALA A 137 5.19 0.91 -11.80
CA ALA A 137 4.57 -0.40 -11.57
C ALA A 137 5.61 -1.50 -11.32
N ALA A 138 6.69 -1.52 -12.10
CA ALA A 138 7.71 -2.55 -12.05
C ALA A 138 8.60 -2.49 -10.80
N LEU A 139 8.74 -1.32 -10.18
CA LEU A 139 9.54 -1.15 -8.96
C LEU A 139 8.92 -1.83 -7.73
N LEU A 140 7.59 -1.94 -7.63
CA LEU A 140 6.94 -2.53 -6.46
C LEU A 140 7.30 -4.01 -6.25
N PRO A 141 7.12 -4.92 -7.24
CA PRO A 141 7.48 -6.33 -7.07
C PRO A 141 8.99 -6.55 -6.92
N ALA A 142 9.82 -5.58 -7.34
CA ALA A 142 11.26 -5.61 -7.15
C ALA A 142 11.69 -5.27 -5.71
N PHE A 143 10.77 -4.79 -4.87
CA PHE A 143 11.07 -4.44 -3.49
C PHE A 143 11.18 -5.70 -2.62
N PRO A 144 12.32 -5.93 -1.92
CA PRO A 144 12.57 -7.17 -1.18
C PRO A 144 11.50 -7.51 -0.12
N TYR A 145 10.99 -6.50 0.59
CA TYR A 145 9.92 -6.74 1.55
C TYR A 145 8.60 -7.11 0.87
N ILE A 146 8.30 -6.55 -0.30
CA ILE A 146 7.12 -6.97 -1.07
C ILE A 146 7.29 -8.42 -1.52
N PHE A 147 8.47 -8.77 -2.03
CA PHE A 147 8.79 -10.14 -2.41
C PHE A 147 8.55 -11.13 -1.26
N HIS A 148 9.05 -10.85 -0.05
CA HIS A 148 8.89 -11.75 1.09
C HIS A 148 7.44 -11.82 1.61
N TRP A 149 6.81 -10.67 1.87
CA TRP A 149 5.53 -10.62 2.59
C TRP A 149 4.32 -10.88 1.69
N SER A 150 4.43 -10.67 0.37
CA SER A 150 3.31 -10.82 -0.57
C SER A 150 2.85 -12.25 -0.78
N ALA A 151 3.70 -13.24 -0.50
CA ALA A 151 3.36 -14.66 -0.64
C ALA A 151 2.55 -15.22 0.53
N LEU A 152 2.45 -14.48 1.64
CA LEU A 152 1.82 -14.92 2.89
C LEU A 152 0.38 -14.40 2.99
N ALA A 153 -0.50 -15.15 3.69
CA ALA A 153 -1.84 -14.69 4.04
C ALA A 153 -1.76 -13.60 5.12
N ARG A 154 -1.51 -12.37 4.68
CA ARG A 154 -1.22 -11.20 5.52
C ARG A 154 -2.06 -10.01 5.05
N ILE A 155 -2.47 -9.19 6.00
CA ILE A 155 -3.34 -8.03 5.75
C ILE A 155 -2.67 -6.92 4.91
N ASP A 156 -1.34 -6.88 4.91
CA ASP A 156 -0.55 -5.71 4.48
C ASP A 156 -0.76 -5.38 3.00
N SER A 157 -0.73 -6.41 2.16
CA SER A 157 -0.90 -6.30 0.72
C SER A 157 -2.29 -5.78 0.36
N LEU A 158 -3.34 -6.25 1.03
CA LEU A 158 -4.71 -5.80 0.79
C LEU A 158 -4.90 -4.34 1.23
N ALA A 159 -4.36 -3.97 2.39
CA ALA A 159 -4.39 -2.57 2.85
C ALA A 159 -3.66 -1.66 1.86
N LEU A 160 -2.51 -2.09 1.34
CA LEU A 160 -1.77 -1.36 0.30
C LEU A 160 -2.60 -1.19 -0.98
N ALA A 161 -3.26 -2.25 -1.45
CA ALA A 161 -4.09 -2.19 -2.65
C ALA A 161 -5.21 -1.17 -2.51
N PHE A 162 -5.99 -1.23 -1.43
CA PHE A 162 -7.01 -0.23 -1.16
C PHE A 162 -6.40 1.18 -1.05
N SER A 163 -5.28 1.32 -0.35
CA SER A 163 -4.57 2.60 -0.19
C SER A 163 -4.23 3.25 -1.53
N VAL A 164 -3.57 2.52 -2.43
CA VAL A 164 -3.13 3.07 -3.73
C VAL A 164 -4.27 3.20 -4.74
N VAL A 165 -5.29 2.33 -4.69
CA VAL A 165 -6.49 2.46 -5.52
C VAL A 165 -7.28 3.71 -5.12
N GLY A 166 -7.52 3.90 -3.82
CA GLY A 166 -8.20 5.08 -3.29
C GLY A 166 -7.45 6.37 -3.60
N LEU A 167 -6.11 6.33 -3.48
CA LEU A 167 -5.25 7.45 -3.87
C LEU A 167 -5.34 7.74 -5.37
N TRP A 168 -5.32 6.73 -6.22
CA TRP A 168 -5.47 6.91 -7.67
C TRP A 168 -6.79 7.58 -8.03
N VAL A 169 -7.91 7.17 -7.42
CA VAL A 169 -9.21 7.80 -7.64
C VAL A 169 -9.16 9.28 -7.29
N ALA A 170 -8.58 9.64 -6.13
CA ALA A 170 -8.43 11.03 -5.68
C ALA A 170 -7.53 11.85 -6.62
N VAL A 171 -6.47 11.24 -7.16
CA VAL A 171 -5.51 11.88 -8.06
C VAL A 171 -6.06 12.07 -9.47
N ARG A 172 -6.86 11.12 -9.96
CA ARG A 172 -7.38 11.10 -11.33
C ARG A 172 -8.48 12.13 -11.56
N TRP A 173 -9.28 12.44 -10.54
CA TRP A 173 -10.39 13.41 -10.61
C TRP A 173 -10.46 14.32 -9.36
N PRO A 174 -9.45 15.17 -9.12
CA PRO A 174 -9.28 15.88 -7.86
C PRO A 174 -10.43 16.85 -7.49
N LYS A 175 -11.18 17.33 -8.49
CA LYS A 175 -12.32 18.25 -8.31
C LYS A 175 -13.68 17.55 -8.20
N SER A 176 -13.78 16.25 -8.49
CA SER A 176 -15.06 15.54 -8.51
C SER A 176 -15.53 15.13 -7.11
N THR A 177 -16.80 15.36 -6.82
CA THR A 177 -17.44 14.92 -5.56
C THR A 177 -17.57 13.39 -5.52
N TRP A 178 -17.97 12.75 -6.62
CA TRP A 178 -18.05 11.29 -6.69
C TRP A 178 -16.69 10.61 -6.51
N SER A 179 -15.63 11.21 -7.06
CA SER A 179 -14.26 10.77 -6.78
C SER A 179 -13.92 10.90 -5.29
N ALA A 180 -14.41 11.93 -4.59
CA ALA A 180 -14.24 12.05 -3.15
C ALA A 180 -14.87 10.90 -2.38
N VAL A 181 -16.11 10.56 -2.73
CA VAL A 181 -16.86 9.49 -2.09
C VAL A 181 -16.15 8.15 -2.31
N TRP A 182 -15.82 7.81 -3.56
CA TRP A 182 -15.15 6.55 -3.87
C TRP A 182 -13.75 6.46 -3.28
N ALA A 183 -12.95 7.53 -3.34
CA ALA A 183 -11.64 7.55 -2.71
C ALA A 183 -11.77 7.37 -1.19
N ALA A 184 -12.73 8.04 -0.54
CA ALA A 184 -12.94 7.92 0.90
C ALA A 184 -13.40 6.50 1.31
N LEU A 185 -14.34 5.90 0.57
CA LEU A 185 -14.80 4.53 0.80
C LEU A 185 -13.64 3.53 0.72
N ILE A 186 -12.83 3.63 -0.35
CA ILE A 186 -11.72 2.71 -0.58
C ILE A 186 -10.60 2.94 0.44
N LEU A 187 -10.27 4.18 0.78
CA LEU A 187 -9.27 4.48 1.81
C LEU A 187 -9.74 4.04 3.20
N ALA A 188 -11.03 4.14 3.52
CA ALA A 188 -11.56 3.59 4.76
C ALA A 188 -11.41 2.07 4.81
N LEU A 189 -11.60 1.35 3.69
CA LEU A 189 -11.29 -0.09 3.63
C LEU A 189 -9.82 -0.37 3.92
N ALA A 190 -8.89 0.48 3.46
CA ALA A 190 -7.47 0.35 3.82
C ALA A 190 -7.25 0.49 5.33
N VAL A 191 -7.86 1.50 5.96
CA VAL A 191 -7.81 1.73 7.41
C VAL A 191 -8.36 0.56 8.20
N PHE A 192 -9.50 0.02 7.78
CA PHE A 192 -10.12 -1.15 8.43
C PHE A 192 -9.54 -2.50 7.95
N THR A 193 -8.50 -2.48 7.12
CA THR A 193 -7.64 -3.63 6.87
C THR A 193 -6.40 -3.57 7.75
N ARG A 194 -5.75 -2.39 7.84
CA ARG A 194 -4.62 -2.14 8.74
C ARG A 194 -4.64 -0.68 9.22
N GLN A 195 -4.73 -0.49 10.53
CA GLN A 195 -4.92 0.82 11.18
C GLN A 195 -3.82 1.84 10.84
N THR A 196 -2.59 1.39 10.55
CA THR A 196 -1.46 2.26 10.19
C THR A 196 -1.68 3.00 8.86
N TYR A 197 -2.64 2.59 8.04
CA TYR A 197 -2.97 3.25 6.77
C TYR A 197 -3.86 4.50 6.92
N LEU A 198 -4.19 4.90 8.15
CA LEU A 198 -5.02 6.09 8.45
C LEU A 198 -4.37 7.42 8.03
N LEU A 199 -3.04 7.47 7.90
CA LEU A 199 -2.32 8.72 7.71
C LEU A 199 -1.82 8.94 6.28
N ALA A 200 -0.87 8.14 5.81
CA ALA A 200 -0.08 8.46 4.61
C ALA A 200 -0.92 8.72 3.35
N ALA A 201 -1.74 7.76 2.91
CA ALA A 201 -2.54 7.92 1.70
C ALA A 201 -3.72 8.90 1.84
N PRO A 202 -4.47 8.91 2.96
CA PRO A 202 -5.45 9.96 3.25
C PRO A 202 -4.88 11.39 3.19
N LEU A 203 -3.71 11.61 3.82
CA LEU A 203 -3.06 12.92 3.82
C LEU A 203 -2.55 13.28 2.42
N ALA A 204 -1.98 12.33 1.68
CA ALA A 204 -1.56 12.53 0.29
C ALA A 204 -2.74 12.86 -0.63
N ALA A 205 -3.88 12.19 -0.46
CA ALA A 205 -5.10 12.50 -1.20
C ALA A 205 -5.64 13.89 -0.85
N PHE A 206 -5.67 14.26 0.43
CA PHE A 206 -6.11 15.59 0.88
C PHE A 206 -5.25 16.71 0.29
N THR A 207 -3.94 16.63 0.50
CA THR A 207 -2.97 17.65 0.06
C THR A 207 -2.92 17.78 -1.47
N TYR A 208 -2.97 16.67 -2.22
CA TYR A 208 -3.05 16.72 -3.68
C TYR A 208 -4.33 17.40 -4.16
N ARG A 209 -5.48 17.07 -3.56
CA ARG A 209 -6.75 17.71 -3.91
C ARG A 209 -6.80 19.17 -3.53
N TRP A 210 -6.17 19.56 -2.42
CA TRP A 210 -6.04 20.96 -2.05
C TRP A 210 -5.22 21.71 -3.10
N ALA A 211 -4.06 21.19 -3.47
CA ALA A 211 -3.17 21.82 -4.42
C ALA A 211 -3.73 21.92 -5.85
N VAL A 212 -4.49 20.91 -6.31
CA VAL A 212 -4.99 20.84 -7.70
C VAL A 212 -6.45 21.26 -7.83
N GLY A 213 -7.27 20.93 -6.83
CA GLY A 213 -8.71 21.14 -6.81
C GLY A 213 -9.18 22.36 -6.02
N GLY A 214 -8.37 22.87 -5.09
CA GLY A 214 -8.72 23.96 -4.17
C GLY A 214 -9.18 23.46 -2.80
N THR A 215 -9.49 24.40 -1.90
CA THR A 215 -9.85 24.11 -0.50
C THR A 215 -11.16 23.33 -0.38
N ALA A 216 -12.21 23.74 -1.10
CA ALA A 216 -13.53 23.11 -0.97
C ALA A 216 -13.55 21.61 -1.33
N PRO A 217 -12.96 21.13 -2.44
CA PRO A 217 -12.88 19.69 -2.72
C PRO A 217 -12.05 18.90 -1.70
N ALA A 218 -10.99 19.50 -1.15
CA ALA A 218 -10.11 18.84 -0.18
C ALA A 218 -10.81 18.66 1.18
N PHE A 219 -11.44 19.72 1.70
CA PHE A 219 -12.19 19.64 2.96
C PHE A 219 -13.43 18.77 2.83
N LYS A 220 -14.13 18.81 1.69
CA LYS A 220 -15.26 17.89 1.44
C LYS A 220 -14.79 16.42 1.52
N PHE A 221 -13.64 16.10 0.92
CA PHE A 221 -13.05 14.77 1.04
C PHE A 221 -12.70 14.40 2.47
N ALA A 222 -12.05 15.30 3.22
CA ALA A 222 -11.68 15.06 4.61
C ALA A 222 -12.90 14.81 5.50
N VAL A 223 -13.98 15.57 5.31
CA VAL A 223 -15.25 15.37 6.04
C VAL A 223 -15.88 14.02 5.70
N ILE A 224 -15.93 13.64 4.42
CA ILE A 224 -16.49 12.34 4.01
C ILE A 224 -15.67 11.19 4.59
N LEU A 225 -14.34 11.22 4.43
CA LEU A 225 -13.45 10.17 4.95
C LEU A 225 -13.47 10.11 6.47
N GLY A 226 -13.35 11.26 7.14
CA GLY A 226 -13.39 11.36 8.59
C GLY A 226 -14.73 10.88 9.15
N GLY A 227 -15.85 11.31 8.57
CA GLY A 227 -17.18 10.85 8.96
C GLY A 227 -17.37 9.34 8.76
N LEU A 228 -16.87 8.79 7.65
CA LEU A 228 -16.95 7.35 7.38
C LEU A 228 -16.10 6.53 8.37
N VAL A 229 -14.83 6.92 8.55
CA VAL A 229 -13.92 6.22 9.47
C VAL A 229 -14.43 6.33 10.89
N LEU A 230 -14.76 7.53 11.38
CA LEU A 230 -15.28 7.72 12.74
C LEU A 230 -16.63 7.02 12.94
N GLY A 231 -17.53 7.07 11.95
CA GLY A 231 -18.82 6.40 12.02
C GLY A 231 -18.68 4.88 12.14
N VAL A 232 -17.93 4.25 11.23
CA VAL A 232 -17.69 2.79 11.27
C VAL A 232 -16.89 2.41 12.52
N PHE A 233 -15.89 3.20 12.89
CA PHE A 233 -15.12 2.97 14.11
C PHE A 233 -16.02 2.97 15.36
N SER A 234 -16.90 3.96 15.48
CA SER A 234 -17.83 4.09 16.61
C SER A 234 -18.82 2.93 16.65
N LEU A 235 -19.33 2.50 15.50
CA LEU A 235 -20.22 1.33 15.41
C LEU A 235 -19.53 0.06 15.91
N ILE A 236 -18.29 -0.21 15.47
CA ILE A 236 -17.51 -1.38 15.93
C ILE A 236 -17.15 -1.25 17.41
N LEU A 237 -16.79 -0.04 17.86
CA LEU A 237 -16.47 0.21 19.26
C LEU A 237 -17.63 -0.12 20.19
N VAL A 238 -18.85 0.33 19.84
CA VAL A 238 -20.07 0.02 20.60
C VAL A 238 -20.40 -1.47 20.51
N ALA A 239 -20.35 -2.05 19.31
CA ALA A 239 -20.67 -3.47 19.10
C ALA A 239 -19.72 -4.42 19.87
N THR A 240 -18.50 -3.98 20.18
CA THR A 240 -17.48 -4.75 20.91
C THR A 240 -17.35 -4.35 22.37
N ASN A 241 -18.23 -3.48 22.89
CA ASN A 241 -18.14 -2.92 24.26
C ASN A 241 -16.75 -2.35 24.58
N GLY A 242 -16.12 -1.67 23.61
CA GLY A 242 -14.78 -1.11 23.76
C GLY A 242 -13.63 -2.07 23.44
N GLY A 243 -13.91 -3.36 23.23
CA GLY A 243 -12.90 -4.38 22.93
C GLY A 243 -12.05 -4.01 21.71
N PHE A 244 -12.67 -3.47 20.66
CA PHE A 244 -11.95 -3.04 19.46
C PHE A 244 -10.82 -2.02 19.75
N TRP A 245 -11.06 -1.04 20.63
CA TRP A 245 -10.03 -0.07 21.03
C TRP A 245 -8.89 -0.74 21.79
N PHE A 246 -9.23 -1.59 22.78
CA PHE A 246 -8.24 -2.29 23.58
C PHE A 246 -7.31 -3.13 22.69
N HIS A 247 -7.91 -3.92 21.80
CA HIS A 247 -7.20 -4.85 20.94
C HIS A 247 -6.31 -4.15 19.90
N LEU A 248 -6.81 -3.11 19.21
CA LEU A 248 -6.03 -2.46 18.15
C LEU A 248 -5.03 -1.42 18.65
N ILE A 249 -5.37 -0.73 19.73
CA ILE A 249 -4.59 0.40 20.24
C ILE A 249 -3.85 -0.02 21.51
N THR A 250 -4.57 -0.20 22.61
CA THR A 250 -3.97 -0.40 23.94
C THR A 250 -2.99 -1.58 23.99
N ALA A 251 -3.38 -2.73 23.44
CA ALA A 251 -2.56 -3.94 23.45
C ALA A 251 -1.40 -3.93 22.44
N ASN A 252 -1.38 -2.97 21.51
CA ASN A 252 -0.37 -2.85 20.45
C ASN A 252 0.50 -1.60 20.59
N VAL A 253 0.37 -0.84 21.69
CA VAL A 253 1.28 0.27 21.99
C VAL A 253 2.64 -0.32 22.35
N ASN A 254 3.56 -0.33 21.38
CA ASN A 254 4.95 -0.70 21.59
C ASN A 254 5.80 0.55 21.81
N ALA A 255 6.74 0.48 22.75
CA ALA A 255 7.72 1.53 22.93
C ALA A 255 8.64 1.63 21.70
N LEU A 256 9.02 2.85 21.35
CA LEU A 256 10.03 3.08 20.31
C LEU A 256 11.40 2.61 20.81
N ASP A 257 11.91 1.55 20.21
CA ASP A 257 13.25 1.04 20.47
C ASP A 257 14.25 1.63 19.47
N SER A 258 15.17 2.45 19.96
CA SER A 258 16.20 3.10 19.14
C SER A 258 17.14 2.11 18.45
N ASN A 259 17.35 0.92 19.03
CA ASN A 259 18.18 -0.12 18.41
C ASN A 259 17.46 -0.76 17.22
N LEU A 260 16.14 -0.98 17.32
CA LEU A 260 15.38 -1.47 16.18
C LEU A 260 15.38 -0.44 15.04
N ILE A 261 15.27 0.84 15.36
CA ILE A 261 15.33 1.92 14.37
C ILE A 261 16.67 1.90 13.63
N SER A 262 17.80 1.79 14.33
CA SER A 262 19.12 1.77 13.68
C SER A 262 19.32 0.52 12.81
N VAL A 263 18.88 -0.65 13.29
CA VAL A 263 18.95 -1.92 12.52
C VAL A 263 18.16 -1.82 11.22
N TYR A 264 16.91 -1.35 11.28
CA TYR A 264 16.08 -1.21 10.07
C TYR A 264 16.58 -0.09 9.16
N ALA A 265 17.10 1.01 9.70
CA ALA A 265 17.70 2.08 8.91
C ALA A 265 18.92 1.57 8.12
N ASP A 266 19.79 0.77 8.76
CA ASP A 266 20.93 0.16 8.09
C ASP A 266 20.51 -0.87 7.04
N GLU A 267 19.47 -1.67 7.32
CA GLU A 267 18.92 -2.63 6.36
C GLU A 267 18.37 -1.91 5.12
N VAL A 268 17.61 -0.83 5.31
CA VAL A 268 17.11 0.03 4.24
C VAL A 268 18.27 0.64 3.45
N ALA A 269 19.28 1.19 4.12
CA ALA A 269 20.43 1.81 3.48
C ALA A 269 21.21 0.81 2.60
N ARG A 270 21.40 -0.43 3.08
CA ARG A 270 22.11 -1.50 2.36
C ARG A 270 21.30 -2.09 1.22
N THR A 271 20.00 -2.27 1.41
CA THR A 271 19.17 -3.02 0.47
C THR A 271 18.54 -2.12 -0.59
N LEU A 272 18.33 -0.84 -0.27
CA LEU A 272 17.60 0.12 -1.12
C LEU A 272 18.50 1.26 -1.60
N THR A 273 19.83 1.12 -1.55
CA THR A 273 20.78 2.19 -1.89
C THR A 273 20.48 2.86 -3.23
N ALA A 274 20.24 2.07 -4.28
CA ALA A 274 19.92 2.60 -5.60
C ALA A 274 18.59 3.40 -5.62
N LEU A 275 17.57 2.92 -4.90
CA LEU A 275 16.29 3.61 -4.77
C LEU A 275 16.44 4.91 -3.97
N LEU A 276 17.24 4.90 -2.90
CA LEU A 276 17.54 6.09 -2.10
C LEU A 276 18.31 7.14 -2.91
N ILE A 277 19.28 6.73 -3.73
CA ILE A 277 19.99 7.64 -4.64
C ILE A 277 19.04 8.23 -5.68
N MET A 278 18.19 7.40 -6.31
CA MET A 278 17.19 7.88 -7.26
C MET A 278 16.19 8.84 -6.60
N ALA A 279 15.76 8.54 -5.38
CA ALA A 279 14.90 9.41 -4.60
C ALA A 279 15.62 10.74 -4.33
N LEU A 280 16.86 10.73 -3.83
CA LEU A 280 17.64 11.94 -3.56
C LEU A 280 17.83 12.81 -4.82
N ILE A 281 18.18 12.19 -5.96
CA ILE A 281 18.30 12.90 -7.25
C ILE A 281 16.96 13.53 -7.64
N TYR A 282 15.84 12.81 -7.43
CA TYR A 282 14.52 13.35 -7.67
C TYR A 282 14.16 14.48 -6.70
N LEU A 283 14.52 14.39 -5.42
CA LEU A 283 14.27 15.44 -4.43
C LEU A 283 15.04 16.73 -4.81
N LEU A 284 16.32 16.60 -5.13
CA LEU A 284 17.19 17.73 -5.50
C LEU A 284 16.84 18.32 -6.87
N GLY A 285 16.56 17.48 -7.86
CA GLY A 285 16.25 17.91 -9.24
C GLY A 285 14.80 18.32 -9.47
N GLY A 286 13.86 17.72 -8.73
CA GLY A 286 12.42 17.89 -8.89
C GLY A 286 11.89 19.21 -8.34
N TRP A 287 12.59 19.84 -7.39
CA TRP A 287 12.19 21.14 -6.85
C TRP A 287 12.29 22.27 -7.90
N MET A 288 13.21 22.12 -8.87
CA MET A 288 13.49 23.11 -9.91
C MET A 288 12.48 23.09 -11.08
N ARG A 289 11.65 22.05 -11.24
CA ARG A 289 10.73 21.93 -12.39
C ARG A 289 9.25 22.07 -11.98
N ALA A 290 8.54 23.03 -12.57
CA ALA A 290 7.13 23.31 -12.28
C ALA A 290 6.20 22.09 -12.43
N ARG A 291 6.46 21.19 -13.38
CA ARG A 291 5.68 19.95 -13.59
C ARG A 291 5.86 18.92 -12.46
N SER A 292 7.02 18.91 -11.81
CA SER A 292 7.31 18.05 -10.67
C SER A 292 6.64 18.55 -9.38
N ARG A 293 6.33 19.86 -9.27
CA ARG A 293 5.64 20.45 -8.10
C ARG A 293 4.29 19.79 -7.77
N ARG A 294 3.55 19.30 -8.78
CA ARG A 294 2.28 18.58 -8.54
C ARG A 294 2.48 17.21 -7.89
N ALA A 295 3.57 16.51 -8.23
CA ALA A 295 3.89 15.21 -7.63
C ALA A 295 4.32 15.36 -6.16
N TRP A 296 4.94 16.49 -5.80
CA TRP A 296 5.36 16.76 -4.42
C TRP A 296 4.20 16.82 -3.42
N TRP A 297 3.04 17.29 -3.85
CA TRP A 297 1.82 17.26 -3.03
C TRP A 297 1.30 15.85 -2.76
N LEU A 298 1.82 14.82 -3.46
CA LEU A 298 1.56 13.42 -3.13
C LEU A 298 2.70 12.79 -2.34
N VAL A 299 3.93 13.03 -2.76
CA VAL A 299 5.12 12.34 -2.23
C VAL A 299 5.48 12.81 -0.82
N ALA A 300 5.47 14.13 -0.56
CA ALA A 300 5.90 14.66 0.74
C ALA A 300 5.04 14.15 1.93
N PRO A 301 3.70 14.11 1.83
CA PRO A 301 2.86 13.50 2.85
C PRO A 301 3.17 12.02 3.12
N ILE A 302 3.46 11.24 2.08
CA ILE A 302 3.78 9.82 2.21
C ILE A 302 5.12 9.64 2.92
N CYS A 303 6.13 10.46 2.58
CA CYS A 303 7.45 10.41 3.23
C CYS A 303 7.44 10.94 4.67
N TRP A 304 6.48 11.80 5.03
CA TRP A 304 6.36 12.32 6.39
C TRP A 304 5.57 11.38 7.31
N ALA A 305 4.52 10.75 6.79
CA ALA A 305 3.62 9.91 7.56
C ALA A 305 3.96 8.41 7.54
N GLY A 306 4.91 7.99 6.71
CA GLY A 306 5.39 6.61 6.58
C GLY A 306 6.81 6.46 7.10
#